data_AF-A0A8T4YGR1-F1
#
_entry.id   AF-A0A8T4YGR1-F1
#
_cell.length_a   1.000
_cell.length_b   1.000
_cell.length_c   1.000
_cell.angle_alpha   90.00
_cell.angle_beta   90.00
_cell.angle_gamma   90.00
#
_symmetry.space_group_name_H-M   'P 1'
#
loop_
_entity.id
_entity.type
_entity.pdbx_description
1 polymer ?
#
loop_
_entity_poly.entity_id
_entity_poly.type
_entity_poly.pdbx_seq_one_letter_code
_entity_poly.pdbx_strand_id
1 'polypeptide(L)'
;RAVAEVTRPYKVKTVVSLNPIMVDGMGMCGACRVTVGGKTRFACVDGPEFDAHDVDFGELIRRQMAFLSEEKMALECWEANKRSKEA
;
A
#
# COMPACT_ATOMS: atom_id res chain seq x y z
N ARG A 1 0.76 5.47 9.65
CA ARG A 1 0.87 5.02 11.06
C ARG A 1 1.34 6.12 12.01
N ALA A 2 2.59 6.59 11.96
CA ALA A 2 3.14 7.50 12.99
C ALA A 2 2.27 8.75 13.24
N VAL A 3 1.87 9.44 12.18
CA VAL A 3 0.99 10.63 12.27
C VAL A 3 -0.39 10.29 12.84
N ALA A 4 -0.96 9.13 12.46
CA ALA A 4 -2.25 8.68 12.98
C ALA A 4 -2.22 8.46 14.50
N GLU A 5 -1.14 7.86 15.02
CA GLU A 5 -0.98 7.63 16.47
C GLU A 5 -0.68 8.91 17.24
N VAL A 6 0.06 9.86 16.66
CA VAL A 6 0.31 11.16 17.30
C VAL A 6 -0.97 11.97 17.43
N THR A 7 -1.86 11.91 16.44
CA THR A 7 -3.10 12.72 16.39
C THR A 7 -4.26 12.12 17.19
N ARG A 8 -4.26 10.79 17.42
CA ARG A 8 -5.34 10.05 18.09
C ARG A 8 -5.65 10.57 19.51
N PRO A 9 -4.70 10.82 20.43
CA PRO A 9 -4.99 11.31 21.77
C PRO A 9 -5.64 12.70 21.78
N TYR A 10 -5.30 13.53 20.78
CA TYR A 10 -5.83 14.88 20.63
C TYR A 10 -7.18 14.92 19.89
N LYS A 11 -7.71 13.76 19.47
CA LYS A 11 -8.97 13.65 18.70
C LYS A 11 -8.95 14.51 17.43
N VAL A 12 -7.77 14.72 16.86
CA VAL A 12 -7.62 15.45 15.58
C VAL A 12 -7.99 14.49 14.46
N LYS A 13 -9.08 14.81 13.73
CA LYS A 13 -9.50 14.03 12.56
C LYS A 13 -8.35 13.95 11.56
N THR A 14 -7.93 12.72 11.24
CA THR A 14 -6.80 12.47 10.38
C THR A 14 -7.23 11.56 9.25
N VAL A 15 -7.14 12.07 8.02
CA VAL A 15 -7.41 11.29 6.80
C VAL A 15 -6.06 10.87 6.22
N VAL A 16 -5.98 9.64 5.72
CA VAL A 16 -4.78 9.10 5.07
C VAL A 16 -5.13 8.55 3.71
N SER A 17 -4.35 8.93 2.70
CA SER A 17 -4.36 8.26 1.39
C SER A 17 -3.45 7.04 1.47
N LEU A 18 -4.02 5.85 1.34
CA LEU A 18 -3.30 4.59 1.45
C LEU A 18 -2.64 4.20 0.13
N ASN A 19 -1.50 3.52 0.23
CA ASN A 19 -0.70 3.04 -0.90
C ASN A 19 -0.56 1.51 -0.94
N PRO A 20 -1.66 0.72 -0.97
CA PRO A 20 -1.55 -0.72 -1.17
C PRO A 20 -1.13 -1.06 -2.60
N ILE A 21 -0.71 -2.31 -2.82
CA ILE A 21 -0.45 -2.83 -4.16
C ILE A 21 -1.75 -2.80 -4.99
N MET A 22 -1.66 -2.31 -6.23
CA MET A 22 -2.77 -2.27 -7.18
C MET A 22 -2.42 -3.07 -8.44
N VAL A 23 -3.44 -3.66 -9.07
CA VAL A 23 -3.29 -4.38 -10.35
C VAL A 23 -4.30 -3.85 -11.36
N ASP A 24 -5.59 -4.11 -11.12
CA ASP A 24 -6.67 -3.70 -12.02
C ASP A 24 -7.14 -2.26 -11.78
N GLY A 25 -7.21 -1.82 -10.51
CA GLY A 25 -7.69 -0.48 -10.15
C GLY A 25 -9.20 -0.27 -10.28
N MET A 26 -9.98 -1.32 -10.57
CA MET A 26 -11.42 -1.23 -10.83
C MET A 26 -12.28 -2.02 -9.84
N GLY A 27 -11.67 -2.62 -8.82
CA GLY A 27 -12.36 -3.38 -7.77
C GLY A 27 -12.66 -4.84 -8.12
N MET A 28 -12.04 -5.37 -9.18
CA MET A 28 -12.26 -6.73 -9.66
C MET A 28 -11.29 -7.75 -9.05
N CYS A 29 -10.06 -7.35 -8.69
CA CYS A 29 -9.05 -8.31 -8.22
C CYS A 29 -8.81 -8.34 -6.70
N GLY A 30 -9.14 -7.27 -5.98
CA GLY A 30 -8.90 -7.17 -4.53
C GLY A 30 -7.42 -7.11 -4.09
N ALA A 31 -6.48 -6.90 -5.01
CA ALA A 31 -5.06 -6.69 -4.68
C ALA A 31 -4.86 -5.50 -3.72
N CYS A 32 -5.66 -4.44 -3.91
CA CYS A 32 -5.61 -3.23 -3.10
C CYS A 32 -6.39 -3.32 -1.79
N ARG A 33 -6.81 -4.52 -1.36
CA ARG A 33 -7.62 -4.66 -0.14
C ARG A 33 -6.89 -4.15 1.09
N VAL A 34 -7.64 -3.52 1.98
CA VAL A 34 -7.22 -3.00 3.28
C VAL A 34 -8.30 -3.27 4.32
N THR A 35 -7.90 -3.43 5.57
CA THR A 35 -8.85 -3.53 6.69
C THR A 35 -9.00 -2.16 7.35
N VAL A 36 -10.22 -1.63 7.33
CA VAL A 36 -10.59 -0.34 7.92
C VAL A 36 -11.83 -0.53 8.79
N GLY A 37 -11.73 -0.23 10.09
CA GLY A 37 -12.82 -0.40 11.05
C GLY A 37 -13.32 -1.85 11.15
N GLY A 38 -12.40 -2.82 11.03
CA GLY A 38 -12.70 -4.26 11.05
C GLY A 38 -13.40 -4.79 9.79
N LYS A 39 -13.52 -4.00 8.73
CA LYS A 39 -14.10 -4.40 7.44
C LYS A 39 -13.05 -4.39 6.34
N THR A 40 -13.08 -5.40 5.48
CA THR A 40 -12.31 -5.38 4.24
C THR A 40 -12.90 -4.36 3.27
N ARG A 41 -12.04 -3.48 2.75
CA ARG A 41 -12.33 -2.43 1.76
C ARG A 41 -11.32 -2.49 0.63
N PHE A 42 -11.67 -2.00 -0.55
CA PHE A 42 -10.77 -1.93 -1.71
C PHE A 42 -10.33 -0.49 -1.93
N ALA A 43 -9.04 -0.18 -1.75
CA ALA A 43 -8.56 1.19 -1.82
C ALA A 43 -8.80 1.87 -3.18
N CYS A 44 -8.86 1.12 -4.29
CA CYS A 44 -9.13 1.70 -5.62
C CYS A 44 -10.61 2.08 -5.86
N VAL A 45 -11.54 1.58 -5.06
CA VAL A 45 -12.99 1.85 -5.22
C VAL A 45 -13.59 2.53 -3.99
N ASP A 46 -13.28 2.02 -2.80
CA ASP A 46 -13.77 2.57 -1.52
C ASP A 46 -12.91 3.74 -1.00
N GLY A 47 -11.71 3.95 -1.56
CA GLY A 47 -10.70 4.88 -1.07
C GLY A 47 -10.21 5.86 -2.15
N PRO A 48 -8.90 6.17 -2.21
CA PRO A 48 -7.80 5.66 -1.38
C PRO A 48 -7.73 6.32 0.00
N GLU A 49 -8.56 7.33 0.24
CA GLU A 49 -8.62 8.11 1.46
C GLU A 49 -9.51 7.44 2.52
N PHE A 50 -8.94 7.17 3.69
CA PHE A 50 -9.66 6.57 4.82
C PHE A 50 -9.38 7.33 6.11
N ASP A 51 -10.22 7.10 7.13
CA ASP A 51 -9.90 7.55 8.48
C ASP A 51 -8.66 6.80 8.98
N ALA A 52 -7.58 7.55 9.21
CA ALA A 52 -6.30 6.98 9.60
C ALA A 52 -6.36 6.28 10.96
N HIS A 53 -7.33 6.60 11.81
CA HIS A 53 -7.49 6.00 13.13
C HIS A 53 -8.12 4.62 13.08
N ASP A 54 -8.77 4.25 11.98
CA ASP A 54 -9.47 2.97 11.79
C ASP A 54 -8.70 1.98 10.89
N VAL A 55 -7.58 2.40 10.29
CA VAL A 55 -6.77 1.57 9.38
C VAL A 55 -5.90 0.58 10.14
N ASP A 56 -5.92 -0.69 9.73
CA ASP A 56 -4.89 -1.67 10.13
C ASP A 56 -3.59 -1.46 9.34
N PHE A 57 -2.70 -0.61 9.87
CA PHE A 57 -1.39 -0.37 9.27
C PHE A 57 -0.47 -1.60 9.31
N GLY A 58 -0.67 -2.53 10.24
CA GLY A 58 0.16 -3.73 10.37
C GLY A 58 -0.12 -4.75 9.28
N GLU A 59 -1.39 -4.92 8.90
CA GLU A 59 -1.78 -5.65 7.69
C GLU A 59 -1.20 -4.97 6.44
N LEU A 60 -1.43 -3.67 6.26
CA LEU A 60 -0.99 -2.93 5.08
C LEU A 60 0.52 -3.06 4.83
N ILE A 61 1.35 -2.86 5.86
CA ILE A 61 2.82 -2.95 5.74
C ILE A 61 3.25 -4.36 5.33
N ARG A 62 2.68 -5.42 5.95
CA ARG A 62 2.99 -6.80 5.58
C ARG A 62 2.63 -7.09 4.13
N ARG A 63 1.50 -6.56 3.65
CA ARG A 63 1.06 -6.72 2.26
C ARG A 63 1.97 -6.00 1.27
N GLN A 64 2.49 -4.83 1.61
CA GLN A 64 3.44 -4.09 0.76
C GLN A 64 4.76 -4.83 0.60
N MET A 65 5.20 -5.60 1.60
CA MET A 65 6.47 -6.33 1.52
C MET A 65 6.39 -7.66 0.75
N ALA A 66 5.23 -8.02 0.20
CA ALA A 66 4.98 -9.34 -0.38
C ALA A 66 5.86 -9.67 -1.60
N PHE A 67 6.34 -8.66 -2.34
CA PHE A 67 7.07 -8.85 -3.61
C PHE A 67 8.48 -8.26 -3.60
N LEU A 68 9.06 -7.98 -2.43
CA LEU A 68 10.40 -7.36 -2.34
C LEU A 68 11.48 -8.19 -3.04
N SER A 69 11.38 -9.52 -3.03
CA SER A 69 12.29 -10.41 -3.75
C SER A 69 12.20 -10.20 -5.26
N GLU A 70 10.98 -10.21 -5.79
CA GLU A 70 10.67 -10.07 -7.20
C GLU A 70 11.00 -8.67 -7.72
N GLU A 71 10.72 -7.63 -6.92
CA GLU A 71 11.09 -6.24 -7.20
C GLU A 71 12.61 -6.09 -7.33
N LYS A 72 13.38 -6.69 -6.41
CA LYS A 72 14.84 -6.70 -6.47
C LYS A 72 15.35 -7.43 -7.72
N MET A 73 14.82 -8.62 -8.00
CA MET A 73 15.19 -9.40 -9.18
C MET A 73 14.88 -8.65 -10.49
N ALA A 74 13.73 -7.97 -10.55
CA ALA A 74 13.34 -7.19 -11.73
C ALA A 74 14.31 -6.02 -11.97
N LEU A 75 14.73 -5.32 -10.90
CA LEU A 75 15.70 -4.24 -11.00
C LEU A 75 17.07 -4.73 -11.46
N GLU A 76 17.59 -5.80 -10.84
CA GLU A 76 18.89 -6.39 -11.21
C GLU A 76 18.91 -6.87 -12.67
N CYS A 77 17.82 -7.51 -13.12
CA CYS A 77 17.64 -7.92 -14.50
C CYS A 77 17.63 -6.72 -15.46
N TRP A 78 16.93 -5.64 -15.11
CA TRP A 78 16.89 -4.43 -15.91
C TRP A 78 18.26 -3.75 -16.01
N GLU A 79 18.99 -3.63 -14.90
CA GLU A 79 20.33 -3.03 -14.86
C GLU A 79 21.35 -3.82 -15.66
N ALA A 80 21.34 -5.15 -15.57
CA ALA A 80 22.20 -6.03 -16.37
C ALA A 80 21.96 -5.84 -17.87
N ASN A 81 20.69 -5.82 -18.29
CA ASN A 81 20.31 -5.62 -19.69
C ASN A 81 20.68 -4.23 -20.22
N LYS A 82 20.61 -3.19 -19.39
CA LYS A 82 21.03 -1.84 -19.78
C LYS A 82 22.54 -1.78 -20.04
N ARG A 83 23.34 -2.38 -19.16
CA ARG A 83 24.80 -2.46 -19.30
C ARG A 83 25.24 -3.22 -20.55
N SER A 84 24.50 -4.26 -20.95
CA SER A 84 24.76 -5.01 -22.19
C SER A 84 24.42 -4.24 -23.47
N LYS A 85 23.58 -3.19 -23.40
CA LYS A 85 23.22 -2.35 -24.56
C LYS A 85 24.13 -1.14 -24.75
N GLU A 86 24.85 -0.74 -23.69
CA GLU A 86 25.76 0.41 -23.69
C GLU A 86 27.22 0.01 -23.94
N ALA A 87 27.53 -1.29 -23.94
CA ALA A 87 28.84 -1.88 -24.24
C ALA A 87 28.92 -2.39 -25.69
#